data_AF-A0A959IUB1-F1
#
_entry.id   AF-A0A959IUB1-F1
#
_cell.length_a   1.000
_cell.length_b   1.000
_cell.length_c   1.000
_cell.angle_alpha   90.00
_cell.angle_beta   90.00
_cell.angle_gamma   90.00
#
_symmetry.space_group_name_H-M   'P 1'
#
loop_
_entity.id
_entity.type
_entity.pdbx_description
1 polymer ?
#
loop_
_entity_poly.entity_id
_entity_poly.type
_entity_poly.pdbx_seq_one_letter_code
_entity_poly.pdbx_strand_id
1 'polypeptide(L)'
;GECLIENNVFKRLRHSMILQAGANGNVFSYNYSTDPYWTEVGLPPNSAGDIVLHGNFPYSNLFEGNIAQNIVLDDSHGEQGPYNTFFRNRAEGFGILMSAVVPTDKQNFIGNEVTGGLGLFYLSGDNHFSYGNNVLGQILPNPITILDDTTYYSSAPEHFYLPGDEETPIGIPNTIDEPRSNTAKERYELGMPVHCEAELPEPPPPNPTAMETVDNPEPELLIAPNPCRGSVLLDIGATSDPWIREVQVFNMQGQLLQLHSVRNAHYRLDNLPAGLLLIQVQLSDGEVFSRRLLVLIE
;
A
#
# COMPACT_ATOMS: atom_id res chain seq x y z
N GLY A 1 -3.05 -8.67 6.05
CA GLY A 1 -2.88 -8.11 4.71
C GLY A 1 -1.99 -9.00 3.92
N GLU A 2 -2.01 -8.77 2.62
CA GLU A 2 -1.54 -9.75 1.64
C GLU A 2 -0.59 -9.11 0.63
N CYS A 3 -0.21 -7.83 0.81
CA CYS A 3 0.69 -7.12 -0.09
C CYS A 3 2.10 -7.01 0.51
N LEU A 4 3.09 -7.34 -0.32
CA LEU A 4 4.51 -7.18 -0.08
C LEU A 4 5.07 -6.19 -1.11
N ILE A 5 5.64 -5.09 -0.62
CA ILE A 5 6.22 -4.02 -1.44
C ILE A 5 7.69 -3.91 -1.03
N GLU A 6 8.59 -4.42 -1.86
CA GLU A 6 10.00 -4.50 -1.51
C GLU A 6 10.95 -4.04 -2.61
N ASN A 7 12.10 -3.49 -2.21
CA ASN A 7 13.19 -3.11 -3.11
C ASN A 7 12.74 -2.17 -4.27
N ASN A 8 11.77 -1.28 -4.02
CA ASN A 8 11.31 -0.31 -5.02
C ASN A 8 12.03 1.03 -4.89
N VAL A 9 12.13 1.77 -6.01
CA VAL A 9 12.57 3.17 -6.03
C VAL A 9 11.39 4.05 -6.44
N PHE A 10 11.00 4.94 -5.53
CA PHE A 10 9.99 5.95 -5.73
C PHE A 10 10.65 7.31 -5.93
N LYS A 11 10.25 8.03 -6.98
CA LYS A 11 10.78 9.35 -7.29
C LYS A 11 9.67 10.30 -7.69
N ARG A 12 9.68 11.50 -7.10
CA ARG A 12 8.78 12.59 -7.51
C ARG A 12 7.31 12.23 -7.36
N LEU A 13 6.96 11.68 -6.21
CA LEU A 13 5.59 11.39 -5.80
C LEU A 13 5.17 12.32 -4.65
N ARG A 14 3.86 12.52 -4.53
CA ARG A 14 3.28 13.18 -3.35
C ARG A 14 3.35 12.26 -2.13
N HIS A 15 2.94 11.01 -2.31
CA HIS A 15 3.01 9.94 -1.32
C HIS A 15 3.49 8.66 -2.00
N SER A 16 4.61 8.10 -1.52
CA SER A 16 5.26 6.94 -2.15
C SER A 16 4.74 5.62 -1.63
N MET A 17 4.52 5.54 -0.32
CA MET A 17 4.04 4.38 0.42
C MET A 17 2.90 4.83 1.31
N ILE A 18 1.67 4.79 0.79
CA ILE A 18 0.47 5.29 1.47
C ILE A 18 -0.45 4.14 1.85
N LEU A 19 -0.97 4.19 3.08
CA LEU A 19 -2.04 3.33 3.55
C LEU A 19 -3.25 4.14 4.01
N GLN A 20 -4.43 3.70 3.59
CA GLN A 20 -5.71 4.31 3.91
C GLN A 20 -6.80 3.24 3.85
N ALA A 21 -7.96 3.52 4.47
CA ALA A 21 -9.21 2.80 4.25
C ALA A 21 -9.15 1.31 4.58
N GLY A 22 -8.53 0.97 5.72
CA GLY A 22 -8.42 -0.39 6.21
C GLY A 22 -7.44 -1.28 5.44
N ALA A 23 -6.46 -0.69 4.76
CA ALA A 23 -5.31 -1.45 4.25
C ALA A 23 -4.46 -1.95 5.43
N ASN A 24 -4.69 -3.20 5.86
CA ASN A 24 -4.17 -3.77 7.10
C ASN A 24 -3.24 -4.96 6.85
N GLY A 25 -2.17 -5.10 7.64
CA GLY A 25 -1.26 -6.24 7.58
C GLY A 25 -0.45 -6.34 6.28
N ASN A 26 -0.10 -5.21 5.67
CA ASN A 26 0.81 -5.13 4.53
C ASN A 26 2.24 -4.91 4.99
N VAL A 27 3.21 -5.23 4.12
CA VAL A 27 4.64 -5.05 4.39
C VAL A 27 5.26 -4.16 3.32
N PHE A 28 5.94 -3.11 3.75
CA PHE A 28 6.81 -2.26 2.94
C PHE A 28 8.23 -2.43 3.44
N SER A 29 9.09 -3.09 2.66
CA SER A 29 10.42 -3.49 3.10
C SER A 29 11.52 -2.97 2.17
N TYR A 30 12.54 -2.31 2.69
CA TYR A 30 13.76 -1.95 1.94
C TYR A 30 13.52 -1.18 0.63
N ASN A 31 12.50 -0.32 0.62
CA ASN A 31 12.26 0.60 -0.49
C ASN A 31 13.07 1.90 -0.32
N TYR A 32 13.21 2.66 -1.41
CA TYR A 32 13.81 3.98 -1.41
C TYR A 32 12.85 5.02 -2.00
N SER A 33 12.65 6.15 -1.32
CA SER A 33 11.86 7.29 -1.80
C SER A 33 12.63 8.60 -1.76
N THR A 34 12.55 9.36 -2.86
CA THR A 34 13.29 10.62 -3.03
C THR A 34 12.52 11.64 -3.89
N ASP A 35 12.92 12.91 -3.81
CA ASP A 35 12.26 14.04 -4.47
C ASP A 35 10.75 14.12 -4.14
N PRO A 36 10.32 14.12 -2.85
CA PRO A 36 8.91 14.28 -2.51
C PRO A 36 8.40 15.59 -3.08
N TYR A 37 7.19 15.56 -3.67
CA TYR A 37 6.69 16.71 -4.39
C TYR A 37 5.19 16.93 -4.17
N TRP A 38 4.84 18.11 -3.68
CA TRP A 38 3.47 18.63 -3.70
C TRP A 38 3.43 20.12 -4.00
N THR A 39 2.30 20.61 -4.50
CA THR A 39 2.06 22.03 -4.81
C THR A 39 0.79 22.56 -4.18
N GLU A 40 0.03 21.71 -3.50
CA GLU A 40 -1.36 21.98 -3.13
C GLU A 40 -1.54 22.58 -1.73
N VAL A 41 -0.45 22.86 -1.01
CA VAL A 41 -0.52 23.38 0.36
C VAL A 41 0.52 24.48 0.62
N GLY A 42 0.29 25.28 1.66
CA GLY A 42 1.18 26.37 2.10
C GLY A 42 2.49 25.93 2.76
N LEU A 43 2.94 24.70 2.52
CA LEU A 43 4.18 24.13 3.02
C LEU A 43 5.19 23.97 1.87
N PRO A 44 6.51 23.85 2.15
CA PRO A 44 7.53 23.69 1.12
C PRO A 44 7.26 22.51 0.18
N PRO A 45 7.63 22.57 -1.11
CA PRO A 45 7.32 21.50 -2.07
C PRO A 45 7.84 20.11 -1.67
N ASN A 46 8.93 20.05 -0.90
CA ASN A 46 9.59 18.82 -0.44
C ASN A 46 9.07 18.29 0.90
N SER A 47 8.00 18.84 1.44
CA SER A 47 7.44 18.42 2.74
C SER A 47 6.33 17.38 2.61
N ALA A 48 6.07 16.84 1.41
CA ALA A 48 5.10 15.78 1.22
C ALA A 48 5.58 14.50 1.93
N GLY A 49 4.66 13.78 2.60
CA GLY A 49 4.99 12.53 3.28
C GLY A 49 5.28 11.41 2.29
N ASP A 50 6.42 10.73 2.41
CA ASP A 50 6.78 9.58 1.58
C ASP A 50 6.11 8.30 2.11
N ILE A 51 6.30 8.01 3.39
CA ILE A 51 5.61 6.92 4.10
C ILE A 51 4.45 7.55 4.87
N VAL A 52 3.22 7.18 4.51
CA VAL A 52 2.02 7.83 5.01
C VAL A 52 0.98 6.85 5.53
N LEU A 53 0.51 7.10 6.75
CA LEU A 53 -0.79 6.61 7.19
C LEU A 53 -1.78 7.76 7.06
N HIS A 54 -2.82 7.56 6.23
CA HIS A 54 -3.68 8.63 5.71
C HIS A 54 -5.13 8.54 6.19
N GLY A 55 -5.39 7.86 7.30
CA GLY A 55 -6.69 7.78 7.96
C GLY A 55 -7.54 6.60 7.51
N ASN A 56 -8.76 6.54 8.05
CA ASN A 56 -9.69 5.41 7.90
C ASN A 56 -9.11 4.07 8.39
N PHE A 57 -8.46 4.09 9.55
CA PHE A 57 -8.15 2.90 10.36
C PHE A 57 -7.23 1.81 9.75
N PRO A 58 -6.11 2.13 9.05
CA PRO A 58 -5.07 1.15 8.73
C PRO A 58 -4.34 0.67 10.01
N TYR A 59 -4.17 -0.64 10.17
CA TYR A 59 -3.56 -1.25 11.35
C TYR A 59 -2.68 -2.47 11.04
N SER A 60 -1.78 -2.80 11.98
CA SER A 60 -0.89 -3.96 11.90
C SER A 60 -0.04 -4.05 10.63
N ASN A 61 0.30 -2.93 10.01
CA ASN A 61 1.21 -2.90 8.86
C ASN A 61 2.67 -2.80 9.33
N LEU A 62 3.59 -3.31 8.51
CA LEU A 62 5.03 -3.23 8.76
C LEU A 62 5.69 -2.34 7.71
N PHE A 63 6.41 -1.32 8.16
CA PHE A 63 7.36 -0.54 7.38
C PHE A 63 8.73 -0.84 7.94
N GLU A 64 9.56 -1.54 7.17
CA GLU A 64 10.88 -1.99 7.60
C GLU A 64 11.99 -1.58 6.63
N GLY A 65 13.12 -1.08 7.14
CA GLY A 65 14.32 -0.93 6.31
C GLY A 65 14.21 0.10 5.18
N ASN A 66 13.11 0.86 5.12
CA ASN A 66 12.89 1.83 4.05
C ASN A 66 13.73 3.09 4.28
N ILE A 67 14.23 3.66 3.19
CA ILE A 67 14.86 4.98 3.21
C ILE A 67 13.93 5.95 2.49
N ALA A 68 13.49 6.99 3.18
CA ALA A 68 12.51 7.95 2.69
C ALA A 68 12.85 9.36 3.18
N GLN A 69 12.18 10.41 2.70
CA GLN A 69 12.44 11.77 3.19
C GLN A 69 11.61 12.07 4.44
N ASN A 70 10.29 11.85 4.37
CA ASN A 70 9.34 12.23 5.40
C ASN A 70 8.43 11.04 5.75
N ILE A 71 8.37 10.67 7.03
CA ILE A 71 7.40 9.68 7.54
C ILE A 71 6.30 10.45 8.26
N VAL A 72 5.06 10.33 7.78
CA VAL A 72 3.95 11.16 8.24
C VAL A 72 2.74 10.29 8.56
N LEU A 73 2.30 10.31 9.81
CA LEU A 73 0.99 9.77 10.19
C LEU A 73 0.06 10.97 10.33
N ASP A 74 -0.67 11.28 9.27
CA ASP A 74 -1.59 12.42 9.26
C ASP A 74 -2.99 12.01 9.75
N ASP A 75 -3.93 12.95 9.69
CA ASP A 75 -5.33 12.75 10.04
C ASP A 75 -6.30 13.25 8.96
N SER A 76 -5.84 13.29 7.71
CA SER A 76 -6.62 13.82 6.57
C SER A 76 -7.95 13.10 6.41
N HIS A 77 -8.00 11.83 6.81
CA HIS A 77 -9.22 11.01 6.85
C HIS A 77 -9.45 10.35 8.22
N GLY A 78 -9.08 11.04 9.31
CA GLY A 78 -9.26 10.57 10.67
C GLY A 78 -8.15 9.65 11.17
N GLU A 79 -8.44 8.90 12.23
CA GLU A 79 -7.44 8.12 12.97
C GLU A 79 -6.91 6.91 12.20
N GLN A 80 -5.69 6.51 12.54
CA GLN A 80 -5.13 5.21 12.14
C GLN A 80 -5.48 4.16 13.18
N GLY A 81 -5.53 2.90 12.75
CA GLY A 81 -5.66 1.80 13.69
C GLY A 81 -4.31 1.49 14.36
N PRO A 82 -4.31 0.65 15.42
CA PRO A 82 -3.13 0.40 16.24
C PRO A 82 -2.09 -0.48 15.54
N TYR A 83 -0.90 -0.59 16.15
CA TYR A 83 0.12 -1.59 15.84
C TYR A 83 0.71 -1.53 14.43
N ASN A 84 0.63 -0.38 13.74
CA ASN A 84 1.54 -0.18 12.62
C ASN A 84 2.96 -0.04 13.18
N THR A 85 3.89 -0.73 12.56
CA THR A 85 5.26 -0.88 13.04
C THR A 85 6.20 -0.24 12.04
N PHE A 86 6.93 0.75 12.50
CA PHE A 86 8.03 1.40 11.79
C PHE A 86 9.32 0.89 12.40
N PHE A 87 10.01 0.01 11.68
CA PHE A 87 11.20 -0.68 12.16
C PHE A 87 12.40 -0.35 11.26
N ARG A 88 13.50 0.17 11.83
CA ARG A 88 14.74 0.43 11.09
C ARG A 88 14.54 1.21 9.77
N ASN A 89 13.62 2.17 9.72
CA ASN A 89 13.48 3.08 8.58
C ASN A 89 14.38 4.31 8.78
N ARG A 90 14.85 4.92 7.69
CA ARG A 90 15.59 6.18 7.71
C ARG A 90 14.79 7.30 7.06
N ALA A 91 14.59 8.40 7.79
CA ALA A 91 14.01 9.65 7.31
C ALA A 91 15.10 10.70 7.06
N GLU A 92 15.38 10.99 5.79
CA GLU A 92 16.46 11.90 5.34
C GLU A 92 16.00 13.36 5.15
N GLY A 93 14.69 13.61 5.22
CA GLY A 93 14.07 14.91 5.02
C GLY A 93 13.73 15.60 6.34
N PHE A 94 12.44 15.68 6.67
CA PHE A 94 11.98 16.42 7.84
C PHE A 94 12.00 15.55 9.09
N GLY A 95 11.71 14.26 8.94
CA GLY A 95 11.74 13.27 10.02
C GLY A 95 10.44 12.47 10.13
N ILE A 96 10.06 12.13 11.36
CA ILE A 96 8.88 11.32 11.71
C ILE A 96 7.88 12.21 12.44
N LEU A 97 6.71 12.39 11.85
CA LEU A 97 5.71 13.35 12.28
C LEU A 97 4.34 12.68 12.39
N MET A 98 3.67 12.91 13.52
CA MET A 98 2.29 12.51 13.72
C MET A 98 1.39 13.74 13.89
N SER A 99 0.17 13.68 13.36
CA SER A 99 -0.81 14.77 13.54
C SER A 99 -1.24 14.86 15.00
N ALA A 100 -1.21 16.08 15.56
CA ALA A 100 -1.68 16.35 16.92
C ALA A 100 -3.20 16.61 17.00
N VAL A 101 -3.87 16.76 15.84
CA VAL A 101 -5.28 17.18 15.78
C VAL A 101 -6.20 16.00 16.04
N VAL A 102 -6.09 14.94 15.25
CA VAL A 102 -6.64 13.60 15.58
C VAL A 102 -5.46 12.67 15.85
N PRO A 103 -4.99 12.57 17.11
CA PRO A 103 -3.89 11.68 17.45
C PRO A 103 -4.30 10.22 17.23
N THR A 104 -3.28 9.39 17.00
CA THR A 104 -3.45 7.94 16.78
C THR A 104 -2.62 7.22 17.83
N ASP A 105 -3.20 6.24 18.50
CA ASP A 105 -2.54 5.54 19.60
C ASP A 105 -1.82 4.25 19.17
N LYS A 106 -0.98 3.70 20.04
CA LYS A 106 -0.45 2.31 19.96
C LYS A 106 0.33 1.98 18.69
N GLN A 107 1.01 2.96 18.12
CA GLN A 107 1.99 2.75 17.04
C GLN A 107 3.33 2.27 17.60
N ASN A 108 4.10 1.54 16.80
CA ASN A 108 5.41 1.03 17.20
C ASN A 108 6.52 1.69 16.35
N PHE A 109 7.52 2.28 17.01
CA PHE A 109 8.70 2.90 16.38
C PHE A 109 9.96 2.29 16.98
N ILE A 110 10.67 1.46 16.22
CA ILE A 110 11.84 0.73 16.70
C ILE A 110 13.02 0.97 15.76
N GLY A 111 14.16 1.40 16.29
CA GLY A 111 15.42 1.46 15.53
C GLY A 111 15.43 2.41 14.33
N ASN A 112 14.45 3.32 14.18
CA ASN A 112 14.40 4.24 13.06
C ASN A 112 15.47 5.33 13.19
N GLU A 113 15.95 5.85 12.07
CA GLU A 113 16.88 6.96 12.01
C GLU A 113 16.20 8.21 11.44
N VAL A 114 16.47 9.37 12.04
CA VAL A 114 16.17 10.68 11.46
C VAL A 114 17.50 11.39 11.24
N THR A 115 17.93 11.45 9.99
CA THR A 115 19.20 12.06 9.57
C THR A 115 19.01 13.43 8.93
N GLY A 116 17.79 13.73 8.49
CA GLY A 116 17.45 15.01 7.88
C GLY A 116 17.56 16.18 8.87
N GLY A 117 18.10 17.31 8.39
CA GLY A 117 18.56 18.42 9.24
C GLY A 117 17.51 19.13 10.10
N LEU A 118 16.21 18.88 9.88
CA LEU A 118 15.15 19.36 10.78
C LEU A 118 14.98 18.48 12.02
N GLY A 119 15.39 17.21 11.98
CA GLY A 119 15.41 16.31 13.14
C GLY A 119 14.06 16.10 13.81
N LEU A 120 12.95 16.23 13.07
CA LEU A 120 11.63 16.18 13.68
C LEU A 120 11.30 14.73 14.06
N PHE A 121 11.02 14.51 15.33
CA PHE A 121 10.54 13.25 15.86
C PHE A 121 9.41 13.54 16.84
N TYR A 122 8.19 13.62 16.31
CA TYR A 122 7.01 14.05 17.04
C TYR A 122 5.94 12.96 16.99
N LEU A 123 5.74 12.30 18.13
CA LEU A 123 4.76 11.22 18.30
C LEU A 123 3.59 11.73 19.16
N SER A 124 2.44 11.91 18.56
CA SER A 124 1.19 12.32 19.21
C SER A 124 0.27 11.12 19.43
N GLY A 125 -0.49 11.15 20.52
CA GLY A 125 -1.28 10.00 20.96
C GLY A 125 -0.61 9.24 22.10
N ASP A 126 -1.28 8.18 22.53
CA ASP A 126 -0.95 7.46 23.75
C ASP A 126 -0.49 6.03 23.46
N ASN A 127 0.27 5.48 24.42
CA ASN A 127 0.70 4.07 24.45
C ASN A 127 1.52 3.61 23.23
N HIS A 128 2.33 4.50 22.65
CA HIS A 128 3.32 4.10 21.67
C HIS A 128 4.40 3.20 22.26
N PHE A 129 4.83 2.20 21.48
CA PHE A 129 6.07 1.50 21.75
C PHE A 129 7.21 2.20 21.00
N SER A 130 8.16 2.78 21.71
CA SER A 130 9.33 3.45 21.11
C SER A 130 10.61 2.86 21.69
N TYR A 131 11.54 2.43 20.82
CA TYR A 131 12.77 1.76 21.24
C TYR A 131 13.93 2.01 20.28
N GLY A 132 15.04 2.58 20.76
CA GLY A 132 16.28 2.67 20.00
C GLY A 132 16.24 3.56 18.74
N ASN A 133 15.28 4.49 18.63
CA ASN A 133 15.21 5.41 17.49
C ASN A 133 16.32 6.45 17.60
N ASN A 134 17.11 6.66 16.56
CA ASN A 134 18.23 7.60 16.54
C ASN A 134 17.86 8.87 15.77
N VAL A 135 17.74 9.98 16.48
CA VAL A 135 17.37 11.29 15.92
C VAL A 135 18.59 12.19 15.98
N LEU A 136 19.22 12.45 14.83
CA LEU A 136 20.43 13.27 14.72
C LEU A 136 21.54 12.90 15.73
N GLY A 137 21.76 11.60 15.95
CA GLY A 137 22.75 11.07 16.89
C GLY A 137 22.23 10.85 18.30
N GLN A 138 21.01 11.28 18.62
CA GLN A 138 20.38 11.05 19.92
C GLN A 138 19.46 9.83 19.87
N ILE A 139 19.78 8.80 20.66
CA ILE A 139 18.96 7.60 20.77
C ILE A 139 17.83 7.82 21.79
N LEU A 140 16.59 7.57 21.37
CA LEU A 140 15.33 7.77 22.11
C LEU A 140 14.59 6.42 22.31
N PRO A 141 13.84 6.24 23.42
CA PRO A 141 13.64 7.19 24.52
C PRO A 141 14.77 7.22 25.56
N ASN A 142 15.81 6.39 25.42
CA ASN A 142 17.03 6.39 26.24
C ASN A 142 18.22 5.91 25.37
N PRO A 143 19.48 6.19 25.75
CA PRO A 143 20.66 5.65 25.09
C PRO A 143 20.76 4.14 25.32
N ILE A 144 20.04 3.40 24.48
CA ILE A 144 20.12 1.96 24.34
C ILE A 144 21.22 1.66 23.33
N THR A 145 22.04 0.66 23.59
CA THR A 145 23.15 0.28 22.70
C THR A 145 22.92 -1.03 21.95
N ILE A 146 21.81 -1.73 22.24
CA ILE A 146 21.53 -3.06 21.69
C ILE A 146 20.11 -3.10 21.11
N LEU A 147 20.01 -3.55 19.88
CA LEU A 147 18.77 -3.96 19.21
C LEU A 147 19.13 -5.20 18.40
N ASP A 148 18.85 -6.37 18.97
CA ASP A 148 19.23 -7.66 18.38
C ASP A 148 18.30 -8.06 17.22
N ASP A 149 17.09 -7.51 17.19
CA ASP A 149 16.16 -7.74 16.09
C ASP A 149 16.77 -7.18 14.80
N THR A 150 16.97 -8.07 13.83
CA THR A 150 17.43 -7.71 12.49
C THR A 150 16.26 -7.49 11.55
N THR A 151 15.22 -8.32 11.67
CA THR A 151 14.07 -8.30 10.77
C THR A 151 12.78 -8.65 11.47
N TYR A 152 11.70 -7.94 11.16
CA TYR A 152 10.33 -8.37 11.48
C TYR A 152 9.61 -8.95 10.26
N TYR A 153 10.23 -8.84 9.10
CA TYR A 153 10.01 -9.75 7.98
C TYR A 153 10.53 -11.16 8.33
N SER A 154 9.86 -12.22 7.88
CA SER A 154 10.16 -13.61 8.33
C SER A 154 11.60 -14.04 8.09
N SER A 155 12.25 -13.48 7.06
CA SER A 155 13.69 -13.57 6.81
C SER A 155 14.07 -12.50 5.79
N ALA A 156 14.96 -11.56 6.13
CA ALA A 156 15.43 -10.56 5.17
C ALA A 156 16.19 -11.25 4.02
N PRO A 157 15.73 -11.17 2.75
CA PRO A 157 16.45 -11.71 1.62
C PRO A 157 17.80 -11.01 1.42
N GLU A 158 18.79 -11.74 0.92
CA GLU A 158 20.15 -11.24 0.70
C GLU A 158 20.18 -9.98 -0.20
N HIS A 159 19.22 -9.84 -1.11
CA HIS A 159 19.15 -8.71 -2.04
C HIS A 159 18.69 -7.39 -1.41
N PHE A 160 18.30 -7.38 -0.12
CA PHE A 160 17.98 -6.13 0.60
C PHE A 160 19.21 -5.32 0.97
N TYR A 161 20.37 -5.99 1.06
CA TYR A 161 21.62 -5.44 1.54
C TYR A 161 22.71 -5.57 0.48
N LEU A 162 23.80 -4.85 0.69
CA LEU A 162 24.96 -4.95 -0.17
C LEU A 162 25.88 -6.09 0.24
N PRO A 163 26.63 -6.67 -0.70
CA PRO A 163 27.67 -7.64 -0.36
C PRO A 163 28.67 -7.05 0.65
N GLY A 164 28.65 -7.57 1.88
CA GLY A 164 29.54 -7.14 2.96
C GLY A 164 28.91 -6.19 3.99
N ASP A 165 27.65 -5.77 3.81
CA ASP A 165 26.89 -5.18 4.92
C ASP A 165 26.69 -6.26 6.01
N GLU A 166 27.19 -5.99 7.22
CA GLU A 166 26.74 -6.74 8.39
C GLU A 166 25.24 -6.46 8.55
N GLU A 167 24.43 -7.53 8.58
CA GLU A 167 22.98 -7.50 8.43
C GLU A 167 22.31 -6.28 9.11
N THR A 168 21.38 -5.64 8.38
CA THR A 168 20.65 -4.40 8.72
C THR A 168 21.45 -3.09 8.64
N PRO A 169 21.21 -2.23 7.63
CA PRO A 169 21.99 -1.01 7.39
C PRO A 169 21.53 0.20 8.22
N ILE A 170 20.36 0.12 8.87
CA ILE A 170 19.71 1.24 9.55
C ILE A 170 19.46 0.87 11.02
N GLY A 171 19.77 1.80 11.92
CA GLY A 171 19.56 1.69 13.35
C GLY A 171 20.74 1.07 14.07
N ILE A 172 20.70 1.10 15.40
CA ILE A 172 21.74 0.53 16.26
C ILE A 172 21.96 -0.97 15.98
N PRO A 173 23.19 -1.49 16.14
CA PRO A 173 24.39 -0.84 16.69
C PRO A 173 25.15 0.05 15.69
N ASN A 174 24.66 0.24 14.46
CA ASN A 174 25.34 1.04 13.47
C ASN A 174 25.42 2.51 13.89
N THR A 175 26.52 3.17 13.51
CA THR A 175 26.62 4.62 13.69
C THR A 175 25.69 5.31 12.70
N ILE A 176 24.88 6.24 13.17
CA ILE A 176 24.07 7.09 12.28
C ILE A 176 24.99 7.86 11.32
N ASP A 177 24.52 8.09 10.09
CA ASP A 177 25.27 8.75 9.02
C ASP A 177 26.52 8.00 8.51
N GLU A 178 26.81 6.79 8.99
CA GLU A 178 27.66 5.88 8.22
C GLU A 178 27.04 5.66 6.83
N PRO A 179 27.86 5.48 5.78
CA PRO A 179 27.39 5.31 4.40
C PRO A 179 26.74 3.93 4.16
N ARG A 180 25.97 3.43 5.12
CA ARG A 180 25.17 2.23 5.01
C ARG A 180 23.87 2.57 4.31
N SER A 181 23.43 1.70 3.40
CA SER A 181 22.30 1.95 2.54
C SER A 181 21.52 0.65 2.31
N ASN A 182 20.36 0.75 1.67
CA ASN A 182 19.68 -0.42 1.14
C ASN A 182 19.93 -0.51 -0.38
N THR A 183 19.75 -1.70 -0.95
CA THR A 183 20.01 -1.95 -2.38
C THR A 183 19.16 -1.05 -3.28
N ALA A 184 17.95 -0.66 -2.87
CA ALA A 184 17.09 0.23 -3.66
C ALA A 184 17.71 1.62 -3.84
N LYS A 185 18.21 2.23 -2.77
CA LYS A 185 18.88 3.54 -2.81
C LYS A 185 20.17 3.48 -3.62
N GLU A 186 20.98 2.46 -3.39
CA GLU A 186 22.23 2.25 -4.14
C GLU A 186 21.99 2.15 -5.64
N ARG A 187 21.03 1.32 -6.06
CA ARG A 187 20.67 1.20 -7.47
C ARG A 187 20.27 2.55 -8.06
N TYR A 188 19.49 3.34 -7.32
CA TYR A 188 19.14 4.69 -7.76
C TYR A 188 20.36 5.61 -7.93
N GLU A 189 21.26 5.64 -6.95
CA GLU A 189 22.46 6.49 -6.96
C GLU A 189 23.44 6.11 -8.07
N LEU A 190 23.53 4.82 -8.39
CA LEU A 190 24.33 4.30 -9.50
C LEU A 190 23.63 4.42 -10.87
N GLY A 191 22.36 4.87 -10.90
CA GLY A 191 21.56 4.91 -12.12
C GLY A 191 21.23 3.53 -12.69
N MET A 192 21.27 2.50 -11.84
CA MET A 192 20.97 1.11 -12.19
C MET A 192 19.46 0.86 -12.07
N PRO A 193 18.82 0.25 -13.08
CA PRO A 193 17.43 -0.20 -12.96
C PRO A 193 17.31 -1.30 -11.90
N VAL A 194 16.07 -1.61 -11.50
CA VAL A 194 15.81 -2.85 -10.75
C VAL A 194 16.28 -4.01 -11.61
N HIS A 195 17.22 -4.80 -11.10
CA HIS A 195 17.57 -6.07 -11.68
C HIS A 195 16.35 -6.99 -11.49
N CYS A 196 15.58 -7.19 -12.56
CA CYS A 196 14.65 -8.30 -12.64
C CYS A 196 15.46 -9.58 -12.82
N GLU A 197 16.26 -9.96 -11.83
CA GLU A 197 16.87 -11.29 -11.76
C GLU A 197 15.79 -12.30 -11.36
N ALA A 198 14.81 -12.47 -12.24
CA ALA A 198 14.47 -13.84 -12.54
C ALA A 198 15.67 -14.35 -13.33
N GLU A 199 16.41 -15.33 -12.81
CA GLU A 199 17.07 -16.28 -13.68
C GLU A 199 15.97 -16.85 -14.59
N LEU A 200 15.71 -16.18 -15.70
CA LEU A 200 14.95 -16.78 -16.78
C LEU A 200 15.92 -17.81 -17.35
N PRO A 201 15.64 -19.12 -17.23
CA PRO A 201 16.36 -20.07 -18.05
C PRO A 201 16.21 -19.59 -19.50
N GLU A 202 17.34 -19.31 -20.16
CA GLU A 202 17.58 -19.06 -21.59
C GLU A 202 16.34 -18.97 -22.53
N PRO A 203 16.42 -18.10 -23.55
CA PRO A 203 15.88 -16.75 -23.61
C PRO A 203 14.34 -16.70 -23.81
N PRO A 204 13.63 -15.68 -23.32
CA PRO A 204 12.25 -15.42 -23.74
C PRO A 204 12.22 -14.80 -25.15
N PRO A 205 11.11 -14.97 -25.90
CA PRO A 205 10.90 -14.30 -27.18
C PRO A 205 10.91 -12.77 -27.00
N PRO A 206 11.14 -12.00 -28.08
CA PRO A 206 11.24 -10.55 -27.99
C PRO A 206 9.86 -10.00 -27.64
N ASN A 207 9.71 -9.43 -26.44
CA ASN A 207 8.87 -8.27 -26.15
C ASN A 207 9.00 -7.88 -24.66
N PRO A 208 9.96 -7.02 -24.29
CA PRO A 208 9.90 -6.33 -23.00
C PRO A 208 8.76 -5.31 -23.07
N THR A 209 7.94 -5.22 -22.02
CA THR A 209 6.72 -4.38 -21.87
C THR A 209 5.43 -4.88 -22.54
N ALA A 210 4.94 -6.03 -22.12
CA ALA A 210 3.48 -6.25 -22.10
C ALA A 210 3.06 -6.39 -20.64
N MET A 211 2.02 -5.66 -20.23
CA MET A 211 1.15 -6.17 -19.16
C MET A 211 0.72 -7.55 -19.63
N GLU A 212 1.09 -8.61 -18.90
CA GLU A 212 0.32 -9.83 -19.04
C GLU A 212 -1.08 -9.49 -18.53
N THR A 213 -2.03 -9.35 -19.46
CA THR A 213 -3.38 -9.77 -19.15
C THR A 213 -3.22 -11.19 -18.63
N VAL A 214 -3.45 -11.36 -17.33
CA VAL A 214 -3.94 -12.65 -16.86
C VAL A 214 -5.22 -12.81 -17.65
N ASP A 215 -5.15 -13.52 -18.76
CA ASP A 215 -6.32 -14.07 -19.41
C ASP A 215 -6.88 -15.00 -18.35
N ASN A 216 -7.74 -14.46 -17.50
CA ASN A 216 -8.55 -15.23 -16.61
C ASN A 216 -9.41 -16.07 -17.56
N PRO A 217 -9.19 -17.40 -17.68
CA PRO A 217 -10.00 -18.20 -18.58
C PRO A 217 -11.42 -18.39 -18.02
N GLU A 218 -11.68 -17.85 -16.83
CA GLU A 218 -12.98 -17.72 -16.21
C GLU A 218 -13.82 -16.69 -16.99
N PRO A 219 -15.10 -16.98 -17.29
CA PRO A 219 -15.96 -16.03 -17.99
C PRO A 219 -16.05 -14.72 -17.20
N GLU A 220 -15.44 -13.65 -17.72
CA GLU A 220 -15.44 -12.36 -17.06
C GLU A 220 -16.83 -11.73 -17.18
N LEU A 221 -17.61 -11.74 -16.09
CA LEU A 221 -18.84 -10.94 -16.02
C LEU A 221 -18.48 -9.45 -16.09
N LEU A 222 -18.68 -8.86 -17.26
CA LEU A 222 -18.63 -7.44 -17.50
C LEU A 222 -19.92 -6.77 -17.03
N ILE A 223 -19.78 -5.72 -16.23
CA ILE A 223 -20.87 -4.85 -15.79
C ILE A 223 -20.54 -3.43 -16.20
N ALA A 224 -21.26 -2.90 -17.18
CA ALA A 224 -20.97 -1.57 -17.71
C ALA A 224 -22.25 -0.77 -18.04
N PRO A 225 -22.24 0.56 -17.83
CA PRO A 225 -21.18 1.32 -17.16
C PRO A 225 -21.17 1.09 -15.64
N ASN A 226 -20.02 1.28 -14.98
CA ASN A 226 -19.89 1.32 -13.53
C ASN A 226 -18.83 2.36 -13.17
N PRO A 227 -19.18 3.56 -12.64
CA PRO A 227 -20.51 3.94 -12.14
C PRO A 227 -21.59 4.08 -13.23
N CYS A 228 -22.87 3.89 -12.87
CA CYS A 228 -24.00 3.98 -13.79
C CYS A 228 -25.04 5.03 -13.36
N ARG A 229 -25.96 5.38 -14.27
CA ARG A 229 -27.13 6.24 -13.99
C ARG A 229 -28.40 5.40 -14.13
N GLY A 230 -28.63 4.52 -13.17
CA GLY A 230 -29.85 3.71 -13.06
C GLY A 230 -29.97 2.51 -14.00
N SER A 231 -29.02 2.29 -14.93
CA SER A 231 -29.02 1.14 -15.84
C SER A 231 -27.63 0.57 -16.08
N VAL A 232 -27.52 -0.76 -16.21
CA VAL A 232 -26.28 -1.47 -16.55
C VAL A 232 -26.53 -2.59 -17.54
N LEU A 233 -25.51 -2.89 -18.34
CA LEU A 233 -25.41 -4.11 -19.13
C LEU A 233 -24.57 -5.13 -18.37
N LEU A 234 -25.09 -6.34 -18.26
CA LEU A 234 -24.39 -7.54 -17.82
C LEU A 234 -24.02 -8.34 -19.07
N ASP A 235 -22.76 -8.73 -19.18
CA ASP A 235 -22.22 -9.48 -20.32
C ASP A 235 -21.19 -10.49 -19.81
N ILE A 236 -21.27 -11.73 -20.27
CA ILE A 236 -20.36 -12.82 -19.89
C ILE A 236 -19.48 -13.29 -21.06
N GLY A 237 -19.44 -12.55 -22.17
CA GLY A 237 -18.58 -12.77 -23.32
C GLY A 237 -18.91 -13.99 -24.19
N ALA A 238 -19.77 -14.91 -23.74
CA ALA A 238 -20.16 -16.12 -24.46
C ALA A 238 -21.43 -15.89 -25.31
N THR A 239 -21.45 -16.32 -26.57
CA THR A 239 -22.62 -16.11 -27.46
C THR A 239 -23.75 -17.12 -27.28
N SER A 240 -23.56 -18.19 -26.48
CA SER A 240 -24.56 -19.27 -26.36
C SER A 240 -24.59 -20.02 -25.03
N ASP A 241 -23.44 -20.40 -24.45
CA ASP A 241 -23.32 -21.08 -23.15
C ASP A 241 -21.93 -20.78 -22.56
N PRO A 242 -21.80 -20.62 -21.22
CA PRO A 242 -22.91 -20.51 -20.27
C PRO A 242 -23.73 -19.24 -20.52
N TRP A 243 -24.99 -19.21 -20.04
CA TRP A 243 -25.87 -18.02 -20.09
C TRP A 243 -26.23 -17.56 -18.69
N ILE A 244 -26.57 -16.28 -18.55
CA ILE A 244 -27.02 -15.71 -17.29
C ILE A 244 -28.38 -16.30 -16.95
N ARG A 245 -28.45 -17.08 -15.86
CA ARG A 245 -29.66 -17.75 -15.38
C ARG A 245 -30.45 -16.89 -14.43
N GLU A 246 -29.77 -16.22 -13.53
CA GLU A 246 -30.41 -15.40 -12.50
C GLU A 246 -29.55 -14.18 -12.18
N VAL A 247 -30.21 -13.04 -11.98
CA VAL A 247 -29.59 -11.78 -11.55
C VAL A 247 -30.30 -11.33 -10.28
N GLN A 248 -29.53 -11.10 -9.23
CA GLN A 248 -29.97 -10.61 -7.93
C GLN A 248 -29.27 -9.29 -7.62
N VAL A 249 -30.01 -8.33 -7.09
CA VAL A 249 -29.46 -7.02 -6.68
C VAL A 249 -29.76 -6.82 -5.21
N PHE A 250 -28.74 -6.49 -4.43
CA PHE A 250 -28.83 -6.24 -3.00
C PHE A 250 -28.37 -4.82 -2.66
N ASN A 251 -28.94 -4.25 -1.60
CA ASN A 251 -28.31 -3.12 -0.93
C ASN A 251 -27.14 -3.58 -0.04
N MET A 252 -26.37 -2.64 0.51
CA MET A 252 -25.23 -2.95 1.38
C MET A 252 -25.62 -3.56 2.74
N GLN A 253 -26.91 -3.56 3.09
CA GLN A 253 -27.45 -4.27 4.25
C GLN A 253 -27.84 -5.73 3.92
N GLY A 254 -27.60 -6.19 2.70
CA GLY A 254 -27.91 -7.55 2.25
C GLY A 254 -29.39 -7.78 1.91
N GLN A 255 -30.21 -6.73 1.82
CA GLN A 255 -31.61 -6.85 1.43
C GLN A 255 -31.73 -6.96 -0.08
N LEU A 256 -32.45 -7.96 -0.56
CA LEU A 256 -32.74 -8.17 -1.99
C LEU A 256 -33.68 -7.06 -2.49
N LEU A 257 -33.22 -6.30 -3.49
CA LEU A 257 -33.95 -5.21 -4.13
C LEU A 257 -34.61 -5.67 -5.44
N GLN A 258 -33.92 -6.47 -6.24
CA GLN A 258 -34.43 -6.99 -7.51
C GLN A 258 -33.95 -8.43 -7.73
N LEU A 259 -34.79 -9.23 -8.40
CA LEU A 259 -34.52 -10.60 -8.81
C LEU A 259 -35.07 -10.80 -10.22
N HIS A 260 -34.23 -11.27 -11.14
CA HIS A 260 -34.61 -11.56 -12.51
C HIS A 260 -34.10 -12.95 -12.90
N SER A 261 -34.99 -13.84 -13.35
CA SER A 261 -34.61 -15.10 -13.98
C SER A 261 -34.58 -14.90 -15.49
N VAL A 262 -33.42 -15.06 -16.10
CA VAL A 262 -33.17 -14.71 -17.51
C VAL A 262 -32.47 -15.87 -18.22
N ARG A 263 -32.43 -15.83 -19.55
CA ARG A 263 -31.72 -16.83 -20.37
C ARG A 263 -31.00 -16.15 -21.53
N ASN A 264 -30.06 -15.28 -21.18
CA ASN A 264 -29.30 -14.50 -22.15
C ASN A 264 -27.83 -14.44 -21.75
N ALA A 265 -26.96 -14.31 -22.74
CA ALA A 265 -25.56 -13.93 -22.52
C ALA A 265 -25.41 -12.46 -22.12
N HIS A 266 -26.31 -11.61 -22.61
CA HIS A 266 -26.34 -10.19 -22.33
C HIS A 266 -27.68 -9.82 -21.69
N TYR A 267 -27.66 -9.08 -20.58
CA TYR A 267 -28.87 -8.63 -19.90
C TYR A 267 -28.76 -7.18 -19.49
N ARG A 268 -29.71 -6.35 -19.91
CA ARG A 268 -29.83 -4.97 -19.43
C ARG A 268 -30.71 -4.95 -18.18
N LEU A 269 -30.20 -4.30 -17.15
CA LEU A 269 -30.86 -4.10 -15.88
C LEU A 269 -31.12 -2.61 -15.70
N ASP A 270 -32.38 -2.22 -15.53
CA ASP A 270 -32.83 -0.83 -15.45
C ASP A 270 -33.48 -0.50 -14.10
N ASN A 271 -33.69 0.78 -13.84
CA ASN A 271 -34.37 1.32 -12.64
C ASN A 271 -33.66 0.96 -11.32
N LEU A 272 -32.33 1.01 -11.31
CA LEU A 272 -31.54 0.79 -10.10
C LEU A 272 -31.57 2.02 -9.18
N PRO A 273 -31.75 1.85 -7.86
CA PRO A 273 -31.71 2.97 -6.92
C PRO A 273 -30.29 3.51 -6.76
N ALA A 274 -30.16 4.82 -6.55
CA ALA A 274 -28.88 5.47 -6.30
C ALA A 274 -28.21 4.92 -5.03
N GLY A 275 -26.88 4.77 -5.08
CA GLY A 275 -26.06 4.25 -3.99
C GLY A 275 -25.14 3.11 -4.42
N LEU A 276 -24.43 2.54 -3.45
CA LEU A 276 -23.61 1.35 -3.66
C LEU A 276 -24.49 0.10 -3.52
N LEU A 277 -24.49 -0.75 -4.55
CA LEU A 277 -25.25 -2.00 -4.61
C LEU A 277 -24.32 -3.19 -4.81
N LEU A 278 -24.79 -4.38 -4.45
CA LEU A 278 -24.15 -5.65 -4.78
C LEU A 278 -25.02 -6.38 -5.83
N ILE A 279 -24.43 -6.73 -6.96
CA ILE A 279 -25.07 -7.55 -8.00
C ILE A 279 -24.48 -8.95 -7.92
N GLN A 280 -25.35 -9.95 -7.88
CA GLN A 280 -25.01 -11.36 -7.97
C GLN A 280 -25.63 -11.96 -9.23
N VAL A 281 -24.83 -12.65 -10.02
CA VAL A 281 -25.24 -13.25 -11.30
C VAL A 281 -24.92 -14.74 -11.25
N GLN A 282 -25.95 -15.57 -11.36
CA GLN A 282 -25.79 -17.01 -11.46
C GLN A 282 -25.90 -17.44 -12.93
N LEU A 283 -24.98 -18.29 -13.37
CA LEU A 283 -24.94 -18.85 -14.72
C LEU A 283 -25.67 -20.20 -14.79
N SER A 284 -25.89 -20.66 -16.01
CA SER A 284 -26.60 -21.92 -16.30
C SER A 284 -25.86 -23.18 -15.85
N ASP A 285 -24.53 -23.13 -15.80
CA ASP A 285 -23.65 -24.21 -15.29
C ASP A 285 -23.52 -24.22 -13.76
N GLY A 286 -24.06 -23.20 -13.09
CA GLY A 286 -24.06 -23.07 -11.63
C GLY A 286 -23.01 -22.11 -11.09
N GLU A 287 -22.14 -21.53 -11.92
CA GLU A 287 -21.20 -20.49 -11.50
C GLU A 287 -21.94 -19.24 -11.00
N VAL A 288 -21.34 -18.56 -10.02
CA VAL A 288 -21.94 -17.38 -9.39
C VAL A 288 -20.92 -16.26 -9.27
N PHE A 289 -21.23 -15.13 -9.88
CA PHE A 289 -20.41 -13.92 -9.86
C PHE A 289 -21.04 -12.88 -8.95
N SER A 290 -20.22 -12.21 -8.14
CA SER A 290 -20.64 -11.08 -7.31
C SER A 290 -19.78 -9.85 -7.62
N ARG A 291 -20.42 -8.69 -7.81
CA ARG A 291 -19.75 -7.42 -8.14
C ARG A 291 -20.44 -6.24 -7.47
N ARG A 292 -19.64 -5.23 -7.08
CA ARG A 292 -20.15 -3.95 -6.55
C ARG A 292 -20.49 -3.01 -7.71
N LEU A 293 -21.62 -2.32 -7.61
CA LEU A 293 -22.08 -1.33 -8.58
C LEU A 293 -22.35 0.00 -7.88
N LEU A 294 -21.76 1.08 -8.39
CA LEU A 294 -22.08 2.44 -7.95
C LEU A 294 -23.15 3.05 -8.88
N VAL A 295 -24.33 3.34 -8.33
CA VAL A 295 -25.43 4.01 -9.05
C VAL A 295 -25.48 5.47 -8.62
N LEU A 296 -25.30 6.37 -9.58
CA LEU A 296 -25.39 7.81 -9.38
C LEU A 296 -26.85 8.27 -9.44
N ILE A 297 -27.15 9.36 -8.74
CA ILE A 297 -28.42 10.09 -8.88
C ILE A 297 -28.45 10.67 -10.31
N GLU A 298 -29.60 10.60 -10.98
CA GLU A 298 -29.78 11.21 -12.32
C GLU A 298 -29.49 12.71 -12.35
#